data_AF-A0AAD1KR06-F1
#
_entry.id   AF-A0AAD1KR06-F1
#
_cell.length_a   1.000
_cell.length_b   1.000
_cell.length_c   1.000
_cell.angle_alpha   90.00
_cell.angle_beta   90.00
_cell.angle_gamma   90.00
#
_symmetry.space_group_name_H-M   'P 1'
#
loop_
_entity.id
_entity.type
_entity.pdbx_description
1 polymer ?
#
loop_
_entity_poly.entity_id
_entity_poly.type
_entity_poly.pdbx_seq_one_letter_code
_entity_poly.pdbx_strand_id
1 'polypeptide(L)'
;MPPQARQILQLIDASGPFPFSRDGIVYHDNSGALPHHNDAWYHEYTVAGSGIPGRGPRRIVCGSDSTCFWTPDHYPTFKRIIR
;
A
#
# COMPACT_ATOMS: atom_id res chain seq x y z
N MET A 1 -6.95 9.46 5.43
CA MET A 1 -5.84 9.29 4.47
C MET A 1 -5.95 10.33 3.36
N PRO A 2 -4.86 10.75 2.71
CA PRO A 2 -4.89 11.83 1.71
C PRO A 2 -5.67 11.44 0.44
N PRO A 3 -6.14 12.39 -0.39
CA PRO A 3 -6.89 12.09 -1.62
C PRO A 3 -6.16 11.15 -2.59
N GLN A 4 -4.84 11.27 -2.69
CA GLN A 4 -3.99 10.40 -3.52
C GLN A 4 -4.10 8.93 -3.09
N ALA A 5 -4.27 8.66 -1.79
CA ALA A 5 -4.46 7.29 -1.31
C ALA A 5 -5.74 6.67 -1.90
N ARG A 6 -6.83 7.44 -1.99
CA ARG A 6 -8.09 6.97 -2.59
C ARG A 6 -7.94 6.65 -4.08
N GLN A 7 -7.16 7.44 -4.82
CA GLN A 7 -6.87 7.17 -6.23
C GLN A 7 -6.12 5.84 -6.40
N ILE A 8 -5.13 5.57 -5.54
CA ILE A 8 -4.42 4.29 -5.57
C ILE A 8 -5.34 3.12 -5.23
N LEU A 9 -6.30 3.29 -4.31
CA LEU A 9 -7.30 2.24 -4.06
C LEU A 9 -8.15 1.91 -5.29
N GLN A 10 -8.57 2.93 -6.04
CA GLN A 10 -9.30 2.73 -7.29
C GLN A 10 -8.47 1.97 -8.33
N LEU A 11 -7.16 2.25 -8.41
CA LEU A 11 -6.26 1.49 -9.28
C LEU A 11 -6.06 0.06 -8.80
N ILE A 12 -5.97 -0.18 -7.48
CA ILE A 12 -5.90 -1.54 -6.92
C ILE A 12 -7.15 -2.33 -7.31
N ASP A 13 -8.34 -1.73 -7.14
CA ASP A 13 -9.62 -2.37 -7.50
C ASP A 13 -9.73 -2.62 -9.01
N ALA A 14 -9.12 -1.76 -9.84
CA ALA A 14 -9.06 -1.91 -11.29
C ALA A 14 -7.89 -2.80 -11.78
N SER A 15 -7.05 -3.33 -10.88
CA SER A 15 -5.82 -4.06 -11.21
C SER A 15 -4.83 -3.27 -12.09
N GLY A 16 -4.74 -1.96 -11.87
CA GLY A 16 -3.81 -1.04 -12.53
C GLY A 16 -4.42 -0.29 -13.73
N PRO A 17 -3.58 0.29 -14.60
CA PRO A 17 -2.12 0.30 -14.54
C PRO A 17 -1.58 1.11 -13.37
N PHE A 18 -0.43 0.70 -12.82
CA PHE A 18 0.20 1.38 -11.69
C PHE A 18 1.31 2.34 -12.11
N PRO A 19 1.47 3.48 -11.41
CA PRO A 19 2.42 4.52 -11.80
C PRO A 19 3.89 4.17 -11.52
N PHE A 20 4.18 3.28 -10.56
CA PHE A 20 5.55 2.86 -10.26
C PHE A 20 5.75 1.38 -10.52
N SER A 21 6.92 1.01 -11.04
CA SER A 21 7.29 -0.39 -11.34
C SER A 21 7.33 -1.31 -10.13
N ARG A 22 7.37 -0.75 -8.92
CA ARG A 22 7.35 -1.48 -7.64
C ARG A 22 5.93 -1.63 -7.09
N ASP A 23 4.92 -1.06 -7.71
CA ASP A 23 3.54 -1.20 -7.27
C ASP A 23 3.01 -2.60 -7.63
N GLY A 24 2.37 -3.26 -6.67
CA GLY A 24 1.86 -4.62 -6.81
C GLY A 24 2.88 -5.72 -6.48
N ILE A 25 4.10 -5.39 -6.04
CA ILE A 25 5.05 -6.41 -5.57
C ILE A 25 4.65 -6.92 -4.18
N VAL A 26 5.18 -8.08 -3.82
CA VAL A 26 5.01 -8.67 -2.49
C VAL A 26 5.63 -7.77 -1.40
N TYR A 27 4.86 -7.57 -0.33
CA TYR A 27 5.32 -7.01 0.94
C TYR A 27 5.39 -8.15 1.98
N HIS A 28 6.56 -8.36 2.57
CA HIS A 28 6.83 -9.53 3.43
C HIS A 28 6.50 -9.32 4.92
N ASP A 29 6.15 -8.10 5.34
CA ASP A 29 5.89 -7.75 6.75
C ASP A 29 6.92 -8.27 7.77
N ASN A 30 8.22 -8.12 7.46
CA ASN A 30 9.31 -8.61 8.33
C ASN A 30 9.29 -8.02 9.76
N SER A 31 8.64 -6.87 9.96
CA SER A 31 8.48 -6.25 11.28
C SER A 31 7.33 -6.84 12.11
N GLY A 32 6.42 -7.62 11.50
CA GLY A 32 5.22 -8.15 12.14
C GLY A 32 4.22 -7.07 12.53
N ALA A 33 4.13 -5.98 11.75
CA ALA A 33 3.25 -4.86 12.05
C ALA A 33 1.80 -5.11 11.57
N LEU A 34 1.59 -6.10 10.71
CA LEU A 34 0.30 -6.55 10.22
C LEU A 34 -0.05 -7.94 10.79
N PRO A 35 -1.32 -8.37 10.71
CA PRO A 35 -1.68 -9.75 11.02
C PRO A 35 -0.83 -10.76 10.22
N HIS A 36 -0.45 -11.86 10.87
CA HIS A 36 0.37 -12.88 10.22
C HIS A 36 -0.41 -13.65 9.15
N HIS A 37 0.17 -13.77 7.96
CA HIS A 37 -0.33 -14.55 6.84
C HIS A 37 0.82 -15.24 6.09
N ASN A 38 0.48 -16.14 5.17
CA ASN A 38 1.45 -16.83 4.31
C ASN A 38 2.24 -15.85 3.42
N ASP A 39 3.35 -16.32 2.86
CA ASP A 39 4.12 -15.56 1.88
C ASP A 39 3.28 -15.08 0.70
N ALA A 40 3.68 -13.94 0.11
CA ALA A 40 2.98 -13.28 -0.99
C ALA A 40 1.52 -12.90 -0.71
N TRP A 41 1.07 -12.93 0.55
CA TRP A 41 -0.28 -12.54 0.91
C TRP A 41 -0.53 -11.04 0.74
N TYR A 42 0.47 -10.22 1.09
CA TYR A 42 0.41 -8.77 1.04
C TYR A 42 1.15 -8.20 -0.16
N HIS A 43 0.58 -7.17 -0.78
CA HIS A 43 1.17 -6.42 -1.87
C HIS A 43 1.22 -4.92 -1.55
N GLU A 44 2.31 -4.25 -1.93
CA GLU A 44 2.51 -2.82 -1.69
C GLU A 44 2.21 -1.93 -2.90
N TYR A 45 1.68 -0.74 -2.63
CA TYR A 45 1.35 0.27 -3.64
C TYR A 45 1.79 1.65 -3.17
N THR A 46 2.41 2.41 -4.07
CA THR A 46 2.94 3.73 -3.80
C THR A 46 1.83 4.77 -3.77
N VAL A 47 1.81 5.62 -2.75
CA VAL A 47 0.97 6.82 -2.73
C VAL A 47 1.85 8.05 -2.87
N ALA A 48 1.96 8.57 -4.09
CA ALA A 48 2.78 9.74 -4.36
C ALA A 48 2.27 10.98 -3.59
N GLY A 49 3.19 11.76 -3.04
CA GLY A 49 2.89 13.05 -2.42
C GLY A 49 3.32 14.21 -3.31
N SER A 50 2.53 15.28 -3.34
CA SER A 50 2.91 16.51 -4.03
C SER A 50 4.25 17.04 -3.48
N GLY A 51 5.17 17.38 -4.39
CA GLY A 51 6.49 17.91 -4.03
C GLY A 51 7.47 16.89 -3.45
N ILE A 52 7.11 15.60 -3.39
CA ILE A 52 8.02 14.54 -2.95
C ILE A 52 8.62 13.88 -4.19
N PRO A 53 9.96 13.89 -4.36
CA PRO A 53 10.59 13.19 -5.47
C PRO A 53 10.45 11.67 -5.32
N GLY A 54 10.26 10.98 -6.44
CA GLY A 54 10.13 9.53 -6.48
C GLY A 54 8.89 9.01 -5.75
N ARG A 55 9.02 7.84 -5.10
CA ARG A 55 7.91 7.13 -4.45
C ARG A 55 7.47 7.74 -3.12
N GLY A 56 8.33 8.54 -2.47
CA GLY A 56 8.11 9.01 -1.10
C GLY A 56 7.93 7.88 -0.07
N PRO A 57 7.53 8.19 1.18
CA PRO A 57 7.38 7.20 2.25
C PRO A 57 6.00 6.52 2.29
N ARG A 58 5.00 7.10 1.63
CA ARG A 58 3.60 6.72 1.78
C ARG A 58 3.24 5.48 0.97
N ARG A 59 2.57 4.50 1.59
CA ARG A 59 2.14 3.26 0.92
C ARG A 59 0.74 2.84 1.34
N ILE A 60 0.12 2.06 0.47
CA ILE A 60 -0.99 1.18 0.82
C ILE A 60 -0.49 -0.25 0.69
N VAL A 61 -0.83 -1.09 1.66
CA VAL A 61 -0.56 -2.54 1.63
C VAL A 61 -1.91 -3.24 1.65
N CYS A 62 -2.18 -4.09 0.66
CA CYS A 62 -3.42 -4.86 0.58
C CYS A 62 -3.15 -6.36 0.65
N GLY A 63 -3.98 -7.06 1.40
CA GLY A 63 -4.01 -8.52 1.44
C GLY A 63 -4.82 -9.11 0.28
N SER A 64 -4.66 -10.42 0.09
CA SER A 64 -5.38 -11.18 -0.94
C SER A 64 -6.91 -11.19 -0.74
N ASP A 65 -7.39 -10.88 0.46
CA ASP A 65 -8.81 -10.75 0.82
C ASP A 65 -9.37 -9.32 0.59
N SER A 66 -8.62 -8.45 -0.08
CA SER A 66 -8.93 -7.03 -0.28
C SER A 66 -8.89 -6.17 1.00
N THR A 67 -8.47 -6.71 2.15
CA THR A 67 -8.20 -5.89 3.33
C THR A 67 -6.97 -5.02 3.08
N CYS A 68 -7.10 -3.71 3.27
CA CYS A 68 -6.00 -2.77 3.01
C CYS A 68 -5.62 -1.94 4.22
N PHE A 69 -4.35 -1.56 4.26
CA PHE A 69 -3.72 -0.77 5.31
C PHE A 69 -2.98 0.41 4.71
N TRP A 70 -3.08 1.56 5.37
CA TRP A 70 -2.37 2.79 5.05
C TRP A 70 -1.15 2.95 5.95
N THR A 71 0.02 3.20 5.37
CA THR A 71 1.22 3.64 6.11
C THR A 71 1.68 5.01 5.57
N PRO A 72 1.69 6.06 6.39
CA PRO A 72 2.18 7.38 5.99
C PRO A 72 3.72 7.51 6.06
N ASP A 73 4.39 6.58 6.72
CA ASP A 73 5.74 6.71 7.28
C ASP A 73 6.69 5.58 6.85
N HIS A 74 6.36 4.86 5.78
CA HIS A 74 7.20 3.81 5.17
C HIS A 74 7.34 2.54 6.03
N TYR A 75 6.19 2.01 6.48
CA TYR A 75 6.02 0.74 7.22
C TYR A 75 6.22 0.73 8.77
N PRO A 76 6.61 1.81 9.50
CA PRO A 76 6.55 1.82 10.96
C PRO A 76 5.14 1.75 11.54
N THR A 77 4.18 2.44 10.94
CA THR A 77 2.80 2.46 11.43
C THR A 77 1.80 2.17 10.33
N PHE A 78 0.75 1.44 10.72
CA PHE A 78 -0.35 1.08 9.84
C PHE A 78 -1.69 1.50 10.42
N LYS A 79 -2.60 1.93 9.54
CA LYS A 79 -4.01 2.11 9.86
C LYS A 79 -4.83 1.29 8.89
N ARG A 80 -5.68 0.40 9.40
CA ARG A 80 -6.64 -0.34 8.57
C ARG A 80 -7.57 0.66 7.86
N ILE A 81 -7.79 0.43 6.57
CA ILE A 81 -8.70 1.21 5.75
C ILE A 81 -10.07 0.52 5.83
N ILE A 82 -11.09 1.28 6.21
CA ILE A 82 -12.50 0.86 6.14
C ILE A 82 -13.11 1.54 4.92
N ARG A 83 -13.68 0.75 4.01
CA ARG A 83 -14.26 1.20 2.73
C ARG A 83 -15.77 1.00 2.72
#